data_AF-A0AAW2E535-F1
#
_entry.id   AF-A0AAW2E535-F1
#
_cell.length_a   1.000
_cell.length_b   1.000
_cell.length_c   1.000
_cell.angle_alpha   90.00
_cell.angle_beta   90.00
_cell.angle_gamma   90.00
#
_symmetry.space_group_name_H-M   'P 1'
#
loop_
_entity.id
_entity.type
_entity.pdbx_description
1 polymer ?
#
loop_
_entity_poly.entity_id
_entity_poly.type
_entity_poly.pdbx_seq_one_letter_code
_entity_poly.pdbx_strand_id
1 'polypeptide(L)'
;MCYMGHRRFLPPDHKWRSQKAQFDSKRKRKGVPKRLSGDDVLNQLDGKTTFPHACYTLSKDEKKVVFQWLQNVKVSDGYSTNLSRYLCKLKGYVRNKAHLEGLIAEGYVADECLTFCSRYLIGIETIFNRPEQNNDRCPTTCDDTPRFPIFSRRGHLSGKSVVRELNNTDYYAASLYVLQNCDEIEPLVQEHRNILVDLGVNVDEMHRHEFIFSFKERIKKLYNDGNEQVNKHVRSLAWGPDKRATHYPCYNVNGFRFRTKQRDDGKKTQNSGVMVRGEYQNMSYYGLITDIIKLRYTKGNFVVLFKCDWYDVAQEGIGYKLDRHGITSINRTRKLNTQEPFVLASQAIQAYYVNCIKDLAWSVVIETKPRNLYDMPANEEEPYQEEEVQRFNTHDAEANEEDDEMY
;
A
#
# COMPACT_ATOMS: atom_id res chain seq x y z
N MET A 1 1.96 19.34 12.09
CA MET A 1 1.52 19.26 13.51
C MET A 1 1.92 20.57 14.20
N CYS A 2 1.02 21.55 14.35
CA CYS A 2 1.39 22.85 14.91
C CYS A 2 1.46 22.76 16.45
N TYR A 3 2.65 22.92 17.02
CA TYR A 3 2.88 22.85 18.47
C TYR A 3 2.09 23.97 19.17
N MET A 4 1.08 23.60 19.97
CA MET A 4 0.03 24.49 20.49
C MET A 4 0.50 25.66 21.39
N GLY A 5 1.79 25.70 21.75
CA GLY A 5 2.40 26.75 22.58
C GLY A 5 3.13 27.88 21.83
N HIS A 6 3.38 27.76 20.53
CA HIS A 6 4.30 28.64 19.80
C HIS A 6 3.76 30.03 19.43
N ARG A 7 2.47 30.30 19.66
CA ARG A 7 1.87 31.63 19.45
C ARG A 7 2.46 32.72 20.36
N ARG A 8 3.23 32.32 21.39
CA ARG A 8 4.00 33.19 22.28
C ARG A 8 5.27 33.78 21.65
N PHE A 9 5.66 33.34 20.46
CA PHE A 9 6.81 33.88 19.71
C PHE A 9 6.39 35.00 18.73
N LEU A 10 5.09 35.13 18.43
CA LEU A 10 4.57 36.21 17.57
C LEU A 10 4.57 37.56 18.30
N PRO A 11 4.52 38.71 17.60
CA PRO A 11 4.37 40.02 18.24
C PRO A 11 3.14 40.12 19.17
N PRO A 12 3.18 40.92 20.25
CA PRO A 12 2.12 40.98 21.27
C PRO A 12 0.72 41.31 20.75
N ASP A 13 0.65 42.08 19.68
CA ASP A 13 -0.52 42.58 18.97
C ASP A 13 -1.01 41.66 17.84
N HIS A 14 -0.28 40.57 17.55
CA HIS A 14 -0.61 39.68 16.44
C HIS A 14 -1.96 38.97 16.62
N LYS A 15 -2.85 39.04 15.62
CA LYS A 15 -4.26 38.56 15.69
C LYS A 15 -4.40 37.10 16.16
N TRP A 16 -3.45 36.23 15.80
CA TRP A 16 -3.48 34.83 16.17
C TRP A 16 -3.28 34.56 17.67
N ARG A 17 -2.78 35.52 18.46
CA ARG A 17 -2.69 35.41 19.92
C ARG A 17 -4.04 35.48 20.65
N SER A 18 -5.03 36.14 20.03
CA SER A 18 -6.36 36.38 20.61
C SER A 18 -7.44 35.41 20.11
N GLN A 19 -7.17 34.68 19.03
CA GLN A 19 -8.04 33.65 18.45
C GLN A 19 -8.02 32.38 19.31
N LYS A 20 -9.01 32.25 20.20
CA LYS A 20 -9.17 31.09 21.10
C LYS A 20 -9.85 29.89 20.43
N ALA A 21 -10.77 30.14 19.49
CA ALA A 21 -11.62 29.11 18.88
C ALA A 21 -10.89 28.23 17.86
N GLN A 22 -9.85 28.75 17.21
CA GLN A 22 -9.05 28.01 16.22
C GLN A 22 -7.85 27.27 16.86
N PHE A 23 -7.69 27.34 18.19
CA PHE A 23 -6.51 26.84 18.92
C PHE A 23 -6.91 26.29 20.32
N ASP A 24 -6.02 26.35 21.32
CA ASP A 24 -6.17 25.70 22.65
C ASP A 24 -7.20 26.33 23.61
N SER A 25 -8.23 27.00 23.09
CA SER A 25 -9.29 27.67 23.87
C SER A 25 -8.80 28.72 24.89
N LYS A 26 -7.50 29.06 24.87
CA LYS A 26 -6.85 30.02 25.77
C LYS A 26 -6.23 31.17 24.98
N ARG A 27 -6.37 32.40 25.50
CA ARG A 27 -5.67 33.58 24.97
C ARG A 27 -4.23 33.58 25.48
N LYS A 28 -3.25 33.76 24.59
CA LYS A 28 -1.83 33.77 24.96
C LYS A 28 -1.34 35.21 25.14
N ARG A 29 -1.48 35.73 26.36
CA ARG A 29 -1.02 37.09 26.75
C ARG A 29 0.43 37.14 27.27
N LYS A 30 1.02 35.99 27.61
CA LYS A 30 2.41 35.91 28.10
C LYS A 30 3.39 36.05 26.93
N GLY A 31 4.45 36.85 27.13
CA GLY A 31 5.54 37.03 26.18
C GLY A 31 6.31 35.74 25.86
N VAL A 32 7.30 35.87 24.99
CA VAL A 32 8.22 34.79 24.59
C VAL A 32 8.75 34.08 25.84
N PRO A 33 8.75 32.73 25.91
CA PRO A 33 9.40 32.03 27.00
C PRO A 33 10.86 32.48 27.14
N LYS A 34 11.35 32.73 28.37
CA LYS A 34 12.77 33.01 28.57
C LYS A 34 13.59 31.82 28.06
N ARG A 35 14.65 32.09 27.28
CA ARG A 35 15.66 31.07 26.96
C ARG A 35 16.31 30.65 28.28
N LEU A 36 16.32 29.35 28.54
CA LEU A 36 16.96 28.78 29.71
C LEU A 36 18.44 28.52 29.38
N SER A 37 19.34 28.88 30.29
CA SER A 37 20.74 28.44 30.23
C SER A 37 20.88 26.98 30.66
N GLY A 38 22.04 26.37 30.42
CA GLY A 38 22.33 25.00 30.90
C GLY A 38 22.12 24.86 32.41
N ASP A 39 22.51 25.88 33.18
CA ASP A 39 22.34 25.93 34.63
C ASP A 39 20.87 26.10 35.06
N ASP A 40 20.06 26.84 34.29
CA ASP A 40 18.61 26.97 34.55
C ASP A 40 17.86 25.66 34.33
N VAL A 41 18.29 24.85 33.36
CA VAL A 41 17.74 23.52 33.10
C VAL A 41 18.16 22.54 34.21
N LEU A 42 19.42 22.60 34.65
CA LEU A 42 19.94 21.79 35.75
C LEU A 42 19.18 22.06 37.06
N ASN A 43 18.96 23.33 37.39
CA ASN A 43 18.19 23.74 38.57
C ASN A 43 16.70 23.35 38.50
N GLN A 44 16.11 23.23 37.30
CA GLN A 44 14.75 22.70 37.13
C GLN A 44 14.67 21.18 37.32
N LEU A 45 15.77 20.45 37.09
CA LEU A 45 15.85 19.00 37.32
C LEU A 45 16.06 18.65 38.80
N ASP A 46 16.68 19.54 39.58
CA ASP A 46 16.81 19.39 41.05
C ASP A 46 15.49 19.60 41.81
N GLY A 47 14.52 20.28 41.19
CA GLY A 47 13.14 20.29 41.65
C GLY A 47 12.37 19.08 41.13
N LYS A 48 11.59 18.40 41.99
CA LYS A 48 10.62 17.36 41.57
C LYS A 48 9.62 17.95 40.57
N THR A 49 9.98 17.95 39.29
CA THR A 49 9.12 18.38 38.20
C THR A 49 8.04 17.32 38.01
N THR A 50 6.85 17.59 38.56
CA THR A 50 5.68 16.74 38.33
C THR A 50 5.18 16.98 36.92
N PHE A 51 5.55 16.07 36.01
CA PHE A 51 4.93 16.01 34.70
C PHE A 51 3.41 15.82 34.90
N PRO A 52 2.56 16.56 34.16
CA PRO A 52 1.13 16.33 34.22
C PRO A 52 0.86 14.86 33.87
N HIS A 53 -0.07 14.23 34.59
CA HIS A 53 -0.50 12.88 34.25
C HIS A 53 -0.91 12.85 32.78
N ALA A 54 -0.45 11.81 32.07
CA ALA A 54 -0.87 11.58 30.69
C ALA A 54 -2.41 11.62 30.62
N CYS A 55 -2.96 12.19 29.55
CA CYS A 55 -4.41 12.34 29.36
C CYS A 55 -5.16 11.00 29.46
N TYR A 56 -4.44 9.88 29.32
CA TYR A 56 -4.91 8.53 29.56
C TYR A 56 -3.80 7.72 30.26
N THR A 57 -4.16 6.98 31.29
CA THR A 57 -3.26 6.03 31.97
C THR A 57 -3.89 4.66 31.99
N LEU A 58 -3.24 3.68 31.38
CA LEU A 58 -3.63 2.27 31.48
C LEU A 58 -3.22 1.71 32.85
N SER A 59 -4.12 0.99 33.49
CA SER A 59 -3.86 0.15 34.65
C SER A 59 -2.86 -0.97 34.33
N LYS A 60 -2.32 -1.64 35.36
CA LYS A 60 -1.38 -2.76 35.15
C LYS A 60 -2.00 -3.89 34.33
N ASP A 61 -3.29 -4.17 34.51
CA ASP A 61 -3.97 -5.25 33.80
C ASP A 61 -4.32 -4.86 32.37
N GLU A 62 -4.73 -3.62 32.13
CA GLU A 62 -4.94 -3.11 30.77
C GLU A 62 -3.65 -3.12 29.95
N LYS A 63 -2.50 -2.79 30.57
CA LYS A 63 -1.19 -2.91 29.91
C LYS A 63 -0.91 -4.35 29.48
N LYS A 64 -1.21 -5.35 30.31
CA LYS A 64 -1.03 -6.77 29.94
C LYS A 64 -1.88 -7.13 28.72
N VAL A 65 -3.15 -6.71 28.69
CA VAL A 65 -4.05 -6.94 27.54
C VAL A 65 -3.48 -6.31 26.27
N VAL A 66 -3.02 -5.06 26.34
CA VAL A 66 -2.42 -4.38 25.18
C VAL A 66 -1.16 -5.08 24.70
N PHE A 67 -0.26 -5.48 25.61
CA PHE A 67 0.96 -6.21 25.21
C PHE A 67 0.67 -7.58 24.64
N GLN A 68 -0.30 -8.31 25.20
CA GLN A 68 -0.74 -9.58 24.64
C GLN A 68 -1.33 -9.38 23.23
N TRP A 69 -2.12 -8.33 23.02
CA TRP A 69 -2.63 -7.99 21.69
C TRP A 69 -1.49 -7.64 20.72
N LEU A 70 -0.54 -6.80 21.12
CA LEU A 70 0.64 -6.42 20.32
C LEU A 70 1.52 -7.63 19.95
N GLN A 71 1.59 -8.65 20.80
CA GLN A 71 2.33 -9.88 20.50
C GLN A 71 1.63 -10.76 19.47
N ASN A 72 0.29 -10.72 19.42
CA ASN A 72 -0.50 -11.61 18.59
C ASN A 72 -1.00 -10.95 17.29
N VAL A 73 -0.93 -9.62 17.18
CA VAL A 73 -1.35 -8.92 15.96
C VAL A 73 -0.47 -9.34 14.78
N LYS A 74 -1.12 -9.86 13.73
CA LYS A 74 -0.46 -10.18 12.46
C LYS A 74 -0.67 -9.02 11.50
N VAL A 75 0.43 -8.51 10.98
CA VAL A 75 0.45 -7.45 9.96
C VAL A 75 1.01 -8.00 8.66
N SER A 76 0.85 -7.27 7.57
CA SER A 76 1.46 -7.64 6.29
C SER A 76 2.99 -7.64 6.38
N ASP A 77 3.61 -8.51 5.57
CA ASP A 77 5.07 -8.57 5.48
C ASP A 77 5.63 -7.19 5.13
N GLY A 78 6.46 -6.69 6.01
CA GLY A 78 7.07 -5.38 5.85
C GLY A 78 6.42 -4.23 6.59
N TYR A 79 5.16 -4.35 7.00
CA TYR A 79 4.45 -3.28 7.68
C TYR A 79 5.16 -2.82 8.96
N SER A 80 5.41 -3.76 9.88
CA SER A 80 6.11 -3.46 11.14
C SER A 80 7.63 -3.60 11.06
N THR A 81 8.20 -3.84 9.88
CA THR A 81 9.65 -4.06 9.77
C THR A 81 10.45 -2.80 10.07
N ASN A 82 9.91 -1.61 9.78
CA ASN A 82 10.54 -0.35 10.16
C ASN A 82 10.60 -0.21 11.68
N LEU A 83 9.51 -0.54 12.40
CA LEU A 83 9.49 -0.53 13.86
C LEU A 83 10.48 -1.54 14.44
N SER A 84 10.47 -2.79 13.97
CA SER A 84 11.38 -3.82 14.47
C SER A 84 12.84 -3.51 14.17
N ARG A 85 13.17 -3.06 12.95
CA ARG A 85 14.52 -2.64 12.58
C ARG A 85 14.96 -1.42 13.36
N TYR A 86 14.08 -0.45 13.55
CA TYR A 86 14.34 0.73 14.34
C TYR A 86 14.65 0.39 15.80
N LEU A 87 13.84 -0.45 16.44
CA LEU A 87 14.11 -0.92 17.80
C LEU A 87 15.40 -1.74 17.89
N CYS A 88 15.71 -2.54 16.87
CA CYS A 88 16.99 -3.26 16.78
C CYS A 88 18.18 -2.30 16.67
N LYS A 89 18.04 -1.24 15.86
CA LYS A 89 19.03 -0.17 15.69
C LYS A 89 19.28 0.55 17.02
N LEU A 90 18.21 1.00 17.69
CA LEU A 90 18.30 1.61 19.01
C LEU A 90 18.97 0.70 20.03
N LYS A 91 18.65 -0.60 20.01
CA LYS A 91 19.30 -1.58 20.88
C LYS A 91 20.81 -1.68 20.60
N GLY A 92 21.25 -1.49 19.36
CA GLY A 92 22.66 -1.42 18.99
C GLY A 92 23.40 -0.21 19.58
N TYR A 93 22.69 0.91 19.77
CA TYR A 93 23.25 2.11 20.40
C TYR A 93 23.44 1.94 21.91
N VAL A 94 22.52 1.22 22.56
CA VAL A 94 22.54 1.03 24.02
C VAL A 94 23.54 -0.05 24.42
N ARG A 95 24.80 0.35 24.62
CA ARG A 95 25.86 -0.52 25.18
C ARG A 95 25.81 -0.60 26.71
N ASN A 96 25.33 0.45 27.38
CA ASN A 96 25.15 0.51 28.83
C ASN A 96 23.72 0.98 29.17
N LYS A 97 22.99 0.16 29.93
CA LYS A 97 21.59 0.46 30.30
C LYS A 97 21.45 1.60 31.32
N ALA A 98 22.52 2.00 31.99
CA ALA A 98 22.51 3.09 32.97
C ALA A 98 22.37 4.49 32.34
N HIS A 99 22.73 4.65 31.05
CA HIS A 99 22.68 5.93 30.32
C HIS A 99 22.00 5.77 28.96
N LEU A 100 20.78 5.22 28.99
CA LEU A 100 20.06 4.79 27.80
C LEU A 100 19.80 5.93 26.81
N GLU A 101 19.41 7.11 27.31
CA GLU A 101 19.04 8.26 26.48
C GLU A 101 20.26 8.89 25.78
N GLY A 102 21.36 9.10 26.53
CA GLY A 102 22.59 9.69 25.99
C GLY A 102 23.24 8.82 24.90
N LEU A 103 23.26 7.49 25.09
CA LEU A 103 23.80 6.57 24.09
C LEU A 103 22.95 6.48 22.83
N ILE A 104 21.62 6.57 22.96
CA ILE A 104 20.74 6.64 21.79
C ILE A 104 21.00 7.94 21.01
N ALA A 105 21.15 9.07 21.70
CA ALA A 105 21.44 10.35 21.06
C ALA A 105 22.78 10.33 20.32
N GLU A 106 23.85 9.83 20.94
CA GLU A 106 25.17 9.68 20.32
C GLU A 106 25.12 8.77 19.07
N GLY A 107 24.45 7.62 19.18
CA GLY A 107 24.28 6.70 18.05
C GLY A 107 23.52 7.34 16.88
N TYR A 108 22.54 8.19 17.18
CA TYR A 108 21.81 8.96 16.16
C TYR A 108 22.70 9.97 15.43
N VAL A 109 23.52 10.73 16.16
CA VAL A 109 24.46 11.70 15.56
C VAL A 109 25.43 10.98 14.61
N ALA A 110 25.98 9.84 15.03
CA ALA A 110 26.87 9.05 14.19
C ALA A 110 26.18 8.56 12.90
N ASP A 111 24.93 8.09 13.02
CA ASP A 111 24.14 7.63 11.87
C ASP A 111 23.78 8.74 10.89
N GLU A 112 23.48 9.95 11.38
CA GLU A 112 23.24 11.12 10.53
C GLU A 112 24.49 11.52 9.77
N CYS A 113 25.65 11.56 10.43
CA CYS A 113 26.94 11.80 9.78
C CYS A 113 27.23 10.76 8.68
N LEU A 114 27.05 9.47 8.96
CA LEU A 114 27.28 8.40 7.98
C LEU A 114 26.28 8.45 6.83
N THR A 115 25.01 8.78 7.11
CA THR A 115 23.99 8.96 6.08
C THR A 115 24.35 10.12 5.15
N PHE A 116 24.79 11.25 5.69
CA PHE A 116 25.27 12.39 4.92
C PHE A 116 26.48 11.98 4.06
N CYS A 117 27.51 11.37 4.65
CA CYS A 117 28.69 10.92 3.92
C CYS A 117 28.34 9.93 2.80
N SER A 118 27.34 9.05 3.01
CA SER A 118 26.95 8.06 2.01
C SER A 118 26.41 8.66 0.71
N ARG A 119 25.96 9.93 0.70
CA ARG A 119 25.55 10.64 -0.53
C ARG A 119 26.72 10.90 -1.48
N TYR A 120 27.94 10.99 -0.95
CA TYR A 120 29.15 11.30 -1.69
C TYR A 120 29.96 10.05 -2.08
N LEU A 121 29.49 8.85 -1.70
CA LEU A 121 30.16 7.59 -2.02
C LEU A 121 29.56 6.98 -3.30
N ILE A 122 30.34 7.03 -4.38
CA ILE A 122 29.98 6.48 -5.69
C ILE A 122 30.59 5.08 -5.84
N GLY A 123 29.84 4.13 -6.40
CA GLY A 123 30.32 2.78 -6.72
C GLY A 123 30.25 1.75 -5.58
N ILE A 124 29.71 2.12 -4.42
CA ILE A 124 29.39 1.19 -3.33
C ILE A 124 27.90 1.21 -3.00
N GLU A 125 27.37 0.10 -2.48
CA GLU A 125 25.98 0.04 -2.05
C GLU A 125 25.75 0.89 -0.80
N THR A 126 24.87 1.88 -0.89
CA THR A 126 24.44 2.79 0.18
C THR A 126 22.94 2.61 0.46
N ILE A 127 22.44 3.25 1.53
CA ILE A 127 21.00 3.23 1.84
C ILE A 127 20.13 3.84 0.71
N PHE A 128 20.73 4.65 -0.18
CA PHE A 128 20.03 5.36 -1.24
C PHE A 128 20.00 4.61 -2.57
N ASN A 129 20.96 3.72 -2.84
CA ASN A 129 21.07 3.01 -4.13
C ASN A 129 20.72 1.50 -4.04
N ARG A 130 20.25 1.05 -2.88
CA ARG A 130 19.83 -0.33 -2.64
C ARG A 130 18.67 -0.74 -3.56
N PRO A 131 18.78 -1.86 -4.31
CA PRO A 131 17.70 -2.34 -5.14
C PRO A 131 16.48 -2.76 -4.32
N GLU A 132 15.29 -2.54 -4.88
CA GLU A 132 14.02 -2.81 -4.20
C GLU A 132 13.86 -4.29 -3.82
N GLN A 133 13.36 -4.56 -2.62
CA GLN A 133 13.23 -5.93 -2.10
C GLN A 133 12.14 -6.75 -2.81
N ASN A 134 11.06 -6.09 -3.26
CA ASN A 134 10.01 -6.65 -4.10
C ASN A 134 10.08 -5.97 -5.47
N ASN A 135 11.27 -5.95 -6.07
CA ASN A 135 11.44 -5.38 -7.39
C ASN A 135 10.59 -6.16 -8.41
N ASP A 136 9.55 -5.51 -8.92
CA ASP A 136 8.69 -6.08 -9.96
C ASP A 136 9.37 -6.06 -11.34
N ARG A 137 10.60 -5.54 -11.43
CA ARG A 137 11.37 -5.55 -12.69
C ARG A 137 11.55 -7.00 -13.15
N CYS A 138 10.81 -7.32 -14.21
CA CYS A 138 11.11 -8.46 -15.04
C CYS A 138 12.57 -8.31 -15.50
N PRO A 139 13.42 -9.35 -15.39
CA PRO A 139 14.70 -9.34 -16.09
C PRO A 139 14.42 -8.98 -17.54
N THR A 140 15.23 -8.09 -18.12
CA THR A 140 15.08 -7.43 -19.42
C THR A 140 15.08 -8.37 -20.64
N THR A 141 14.66 -9.63 -20.48
CA THR A 141 14.43 -10.60 -21.55
C THR A 141 12.97 -10.60 -22.01
N CYS A 142 12.27 -9.46 -21.94
CA CYS A 142 10.96 -9.33 -22.55
C CYS A 142 11.15 -9.15 -24.06
N ASP A 143 11.10 -10.28 -24.77
CA ASP A 143 10.69 -10.44 -26.16
C ASP A 143 9.81 -9.25 -26.62
N ASP A 144 10.38 -8.29 -27.37
CA ASP A 144 9.82 -6.97 -27.81
C ASP A 144 8.52 -7.07 -28.65
N THR A 145 7.91 -8.24 -28.69
CA THR A 145 6.62 -8.48 -29.30
C THR A 145 5.51 -7.65 -28.64
N PRO A 146 4.77 -6.82 -29.38
CA PRO A 146 3.62 -6.11 -28.83
C PRO A 146 2.55 -7.12 -28.37
N ARG A 147 2.10 -6.98 -27.12
CA ARG A 147 1.09 -7.81 -26.44
C ARG A 147 -0.02 -6.91 -25.90
N PHE A 148 -1.24 -7.44 -25.80
CA PHE A 148 -2.32 -6.75 -25.07
C PHE A 148 -1.91 -6.51 -23.60
N PRO A 149 -2.31 -5.40 -22.97
CA PRO A 149 -2.00 -5.09 -21.58
C PRO A 149 -2.38 -6.22 -20.63
N ILE A 150 -3.46 -6.96 -20.89
CA ILE A 150 -3.88 -8.11 -20.08
C ILE A 150 -2.86 -9.27 -20.08
N PHE A 151 -2.03 -9.37 -21.13
CA PHE A 151 -0.94 -10.34 -21.23
C PHE A 151 0.42 -9.78 -20.76
N SER A 152 0.43 -8.60 -20.13
CA SER A 152 1.63 -8.02 -19.55
C SER A 152 2.20 -8.95 -18.49
N ARG A 153 3.48 -9.27 -18.62
CA ARG A 153 4.20 -10.10 -17.65
C ARG A 153 4.64 -9.26 -16.46
N ARG A 154 3.67 -8.87 -15.62
CA ARG A 154 3.95 -8.19 -14.36
C ARG A 154 4.29 -9.21 -13.28
N GLY A 155 5.13 -8.81 -12.32
CA GLY A 155 5.38 -9.58 -11.10
C GLY A 155 6.15 -10.89 -11.26
N HIS A 156 6.38 -11.56 -10.13
CA HIS A 156 7.16 -12.79 -10.04
C HIS A 156 6.44 -13.87 -9.21
N LEU A 157 6.18 -15.02 -9.84
CA LEU A 157 5.58 -16.20 -9.21
C LEU A 157 6.64 -16.99 -8.44
N SER A 158 6.37 -17.38 -7.20
CA SER A 158 7.37 -18.05 -6.34
C SER A 158 6.79 -19.21 -5.53
N GLY A 159 7.68 -20.13 -5.13
CA GLY A 159 7.36 -21.38 -4.44
C GLY A 159 7.07 -22.55 -5.37
N LYS A 160 6.86 -23.73 -4.78
CA LYS A 160 6.62 -24.98 -5.53
C LYS A 160 5.26 -24.90 -6.24
N SER A 161 5.28 -24.79 -7.57
CA SER A 161 4.08 -24.77 -8.38
C SER A 161 3.48 -26.15 -8.58
N VAL A 162 2.16 -26.22 -8.76
CA VAL A 162 1.44 -27.46 -9.07
C VAL A 162 0.53 -27.22 -10.27
N VAL A 163 0.55 -28.11 -11.26
CA VAL A 163 -0.35 -28.03 -12.41
C VAL A 163 -1.59 -28.86 -12.12
N ARG A 164 -2.78 -28.27 -12.24
CA ARG A 164 -4.06 -28.96 -12.06
C ARG A 164 -5.06 -28.51 -13.11
N GLU A 165 -6.01 -29.37 -13.45
CA GLU A 165 -7.13 -29.00 -14.30
C GLU A 165 -8.15 -28.20 -13.49
N LEU A 166 -8.64 -27.09 -14.05
CA LEU A 166 -9.71 -26.31 -13.46
C LEU A 166 -11.04 -27.06 -13.61
N ASN A 167 -11.88 -27.02 -12.57
CA ASN A 167 -13.26 -27.45 -12.71
C ASN A 167 -13.99 -26.50 -13.69
N ASN A 168 -15.12 -26.95 -14.26
CA ASN A 168 -15.82 -26.18 -15.29
C ASN A 168 -16.27 -24.80 -14.78
N THR A 169 -16.76 -24.72 -13.54
CA THR A 169 -17.20 -23.47 -12.91
C THR A 169 -16.07 -22.45 -12.83
N ASP A 170 -14.92 -22.84 -12.29
CA ASP A 170 -13.73 -21.99 -12.16
C ASP A 170 -13.17 -21.64 -13.54
N TYR A 171 -13.18 -22.58 -14.49
CA TYR A 171 -12.73 -22.33 -15.86
C TYR A 171 -13.57 -21.26 -16.55
N TYR A 172 -14.90 -21.37 -16.51
CA TYR A 172 -15.80 -20.40 -17.13
C TYR A 172 -15.74 -19.05 -16.41
N ALA A 173 -15.80 -19.04 -15.08
CA ALA A 173 -15.69 -17.81 -14.30
C ALA A 173 -14.37 -17.07 -14.55
N ALA A 174 -13.24 -17.79 -14.57
CA ALA A 174 -11.94 -17.19 -14.84
C ALA A 174 -11.81 -16.71 -16.29
N SER A 175 -12.32 -17.48 -17.27
CA SER A 175 -12.27 -17.09 -18.68
C SER A 175 -13.13 -15.86 -18.95
N LEU A 176 -14.34 -15.80 -18.39
CA LEU A 176 -15.23 -14.65 -18.49
C LEU A 176 -14.60 -13.41 -17.86
N TYR A 177 -14.03 -13.56 -16.66
CA TYR A 177 -13.39 -12.46 -15.94
C TYR A 177 -12.25 -11.84 -16.75
N VAL A 178 -11.41 -12.67 -17.39
CA VAL A 178 -10.33 -12.19 -18.26
C VAL A 178 -10.88 -11.41 -19.47
N LEU A 179 -11.95 -11.89 -20.11
CA LEU A 179 -12.53 -11.21 -21.26
C LEU A 179 -13.16 -9.86 -20.88
N GLN A 180 -13.84 -9.79 -19.74
CA GLN A 180 -14.48 -8.56 -19.24
C GLN A 180 -13.49 -7.51 -18.75
N ASN A 181 -12.28 -7.91 -18.34
CA ASN A 181 -11.23 -6.99 -17.90
C ASN A 181 -10.19 -6.72 -19.01
N CYS A 182 -10.53 -7.01 -20.27
CA CYS A 182 -9.68 -6.73 -21.42
C CYS A 182 -10.24 -5.54 -22.20
N ASP A 183 -9.58 -4.38 -22.10
CA ASP A 183 -10.00 -3.14 -22.73
C ASP A 183 -10.26 -3.29 -24.25
N GLU A 184 -9.45 -4.10 -24.94
CA GLU A 184 -9.62 -4.35 -26.37
C GLU A 184 -10.86 -5.19 -26.73
N ILE A 185 -11.44 -5.91 -25.76
CA ILE A 185 -12.63 -6.75 -25.96
C ILE A 185 -13.90 -6.06 -25.46
N GLU A 186 -13.78 -5.00 -24.66
CA GLU A 186 -14.89 -4.25 -24.10
C GLU A 186 -15.97 -3.85 -25.13
N PRO A 187 -15.65 -3.39 -26.35
CA PRO A 187 -16.68 -3.10 -27.36
C PRO A 187 -17.56 -4.32 -27.71
N LEU A 188 -16.97 -5.52 -27.72
CA LEU A 188 -17.68 -6.77 -28.02
C LEU A 188 -18.48 -7.28 -26.80
N VAL A 189 -17.99 -7.01 -25.59
CA VAL A 189 -18.74 -7.24 -24.34
C VAL A 189 -20.03 -6.42 -24.36
N GLN A 190 -19.91 -5.13 -24.70
CA GLN A 190 -21.04 -4.21 -24.76
C GLN A 190 -22.00 -4.51 -25.91
N GLU A 191 -21.48 -4.85 -27.11
CA GLU A 191 -22.31 -5.32 -28.23
C GLU A 191 -23.20 -6.50 -27.81
N HIS A 192 -22.62 -7.51 -27.15
CA HIS A 192 -23.38 -8.66 -26.70
C HIS A 192 -24.40 -8.31 -25.61
N ARG A 193 -24.04 -7.45 -24.65
CA ARG A 193 -24.98 -6.97 -23.62
C ARG A 193 -26.17 -6.24 -24.22
N ASN A 194 -25.95 -5.36 -25.21
CA ASN A 194 -27.02 -4.63 -25.90
C ASN A 194 -27.98 -5.58 -26.62
N ILE A 195 -27.47 -6.62 -27.28
CA ILE A 195 -28.31 -7.66 -27.91
C ILE A 195 -29.22 -8.34 -26.87
N LEU A 196 -28.71 -8.62 -25.68
CA LEU A 196 -29.48 -9.24 -24.60
C LEU A 196 -30.55 -8.29 -24.02
N VAL A 197 -30.25 -6.99 -23.95
CA VAL A 197 -31.22 -5.96 -23.57
C VAL A 197 -32.36 -5.92 -24.57
N ASP A 198 -32.05 -5.91 -25.87
CA ASP A 198 -33.06 -5.88 -26.94
C ASP A 198 -33.95 -7.13 -26.96
N LEU A 199 -33.42 -8.28 -26.53
CA LEU A 199 -34.17 -9.53 -26.37
C LEU A 199 -35.04 -9.57 -25.10
N GLY A 200 -34.92 -8.60 -24.19
CA GLY A 200 -35.70 -8.53 -22.95
C GLY A 200 -35.40 -9.65 -21.94
N VAL A 201 -34.21 -10.25 -22.00
CA VAL A 201 -33.79 -11.33 -21.09
C VAL A 201 -33.01 -10.79 -19.89
N ASN A 202 -32.78 -11.64 -18.87
CA ASN A 202 -31.89 -11.30 -17.76
C ASN A 202 -30.44 -11.18 -18.26
N VAL A 203 -30.02 -9.95 -18.55
CA VAL A 203 -28.73 -9.63 -19.18
C VAL A 203 -27.56 -10.23 -18.41
N ASP A 204 -27.50 -10.04 -17.09
CA ASP A 204 -26.35 -10.47 -16.30
C ASP A 204 -26.24 -12.00 -16.25
N GLU A 205 -27.36 -12.69 -16.12
CA GLU A 205 -27.39 -14.15 -16.09
C GLU A 205 -27.08 -14.74 -17.47
N MET A 206 -27.69 -14.21 -18.53
CA MET A 206 -27.49 -14.72 -19.89
C MET A 206 -26.08 -14.43 -20.39
N HIS A 207 -25.58 -13.21 -20.17
CA HIS A 207 -24.21 -12.83 -20.53
C HIS A 207 -23.18 -13.75 -19.90
N ARG A 208 -23.36 -14.12 -18.62
CA ARG A 208 -22.46 -15.04 -17.91
C ARG A 208 -22.38 -16.42 -18.56
N HIS A 209 -23.49 -16.93 -19.10
CA HIS A 209 -23.55 -18.27 -19.68
C HIS A 209 -23.16 -18.30 -21.16
N GLU A 210 -23.53 -17.27 -21.92
CA GLU A 210 -23.44 -17.31 -23.39
C GLU A 210 -22.25 -16.53 -23.96
N PHE A 211 -21.70 -15.55 -23.24
CA PHE A 211 -20.73 -14.61 -23.83
C PHE A 211 -19.47 -15.30 -24.35
N ILE A 212 -18.90 -16.26 -23.62
CA ILE A 212 -17.69 -16.97 -24.07
C ILE A 212 -17.93 -17.69 -25.41
N PHE A 213 -19.09 -18.33 -25.55
CA PHE A 213 -19.47 -19.03 -26.78
C PHE A 213 -19.73 -18.03 -27.91
N SER A 214 -20.56 -17.02 -27.65
CA SER A 214 -20.89 -15.95 -28.60
C SER A 214 -19.64 -15.23 -29.12
N PHE A 215 -18.72 -14.88 -28.21
CA PHE A 215 -17.44 -14.26 -28.52
C PHE A 215 -16.59 -15.14 -29.45
N LYS A 216 -16.47 -16.44 -29.14
CA LYS A 216 -15.72 -17.38 -29.98
C LYS A 216 -16.30 -17.46 -31.40
N GLU A 217 -17.63 -17.57 -31.53
CA GLU A 217 -18.30 -17.63 -32.83
C GLU A 217 -18.19 -16.30 -33.60
N ARG A 218 -18.28 -15.17 -32.90
CA ARG A 218 -18.09 -13.83 -33.49
C ARG A 218 -16.69 -13.67 -34.06
N ILE A 219 -15.65 -14.04 -33.31
CA ILE A 219 -14.26 -13.95 -33.78
C ILE A 219 -13.98 -14.90 -34.94
N LYS A 220 -14.56 -16.11 -34.94
CA LYS A 220 -14.47 -17.03 -36.09
C LYS A 220 -15.05 -16.42 -37.38
N LYS A 221 -16.22 -15.79 -37.29
CA LYS A 221 -16.86 -15.11 -38.43
C LYS A 221 -15.96 -13.98 -38.95
N LEU A 222 -15.55 -13.07 -38.08
CA LEU A 222 -14.68 -11.94 -38.44
C LEU A 222 -13.35 -12.39 -39.06
N TYR A 223 -12.78 -13.50 -38.59
CA TYR A 223 -11.57 -14.08 -39.17
C TYR A 223 -11.79 -14.61 -40.59
N ASN A 224 -12.90 -15.32 -40.81
CA ASN A 224 -13.25 -15.85 -42.14
C ASN A 224 -13.59 -14.74 -43.14
N ASP A 225 -14.15 -13.63 -42.65
CA ASP A 225 -14.47 -12.44 -43.44
C ASP A 225 -13.23 -11.59 -43.77
N GLY A 226 -12.04 -11.99 -43.31
CA GLY A 226 -10.78 -11.30 -43.58
C GLY A 226 -10.59 -9.99 -42.81
N ASN A 227 -11.31 -9.80 -41.68
CA ASN A 227 -11.23 -8.56 -40.92
C ASN A 227 -9.86 -8.40 -40.23
N GLU A 228 -9.13 -7.35 -40.60
CA GLU A 228 -7.79 -7.03 -40.09
C GLU A 228 -7.74 -6.74 -38.58
N GLN A 229 -8.89 -6.41 -37.96
CA GLN A 229 -8.98 -6.18 -36.51
C GLN A 229 -8.79 -7.47 -35.69
N VAL A 230 -8.94 -8.65 -36.31
CA VAL A 230 -8.74 -9.96 -35.63
C VAL A 230 -7.26 -10.31 -35.58
N ASN A 231 -6.55 -9.64 -34.67
CA ASN A 231 -5.13 -9.93 -34.47
C ASN A 231 -4.90 -11.28 -33.74
N LYS A 232 -3.62 -11.67 -33.62
CA LYS A 232 -3.23 -12.94 -32.96
C LYS A 232 -3.66 -13.03 -31.48
N HIS A 233 -3.80 -11.91 -30.78
CA HIS A 233 -4.15 -11.84 -29.36
C HIS A 233 -5.65 -11.99 -29.15
N VAL A 234 -6.48 -11.34 -29.98
CA VAL A 234 -7.95 -11.53 -29.99
C VAL A 234 -8.28 -13.00 -30.25
N ARG A 235 -7.62 -13.62 -31.23
CA ARG A 235 -7.78 -15.08 -31.47
C ARG A 235 -7.35 -15.90 -30.26
N SER A 236 -6.24 -15.53 -29.62
CA SER A 236 -5.78 -16.22 -28.42
C SER A 236 -6.83 -16.16 -27.30
N LEU A 237 -7.49 -15.01 -27.11
CA LEU A 237 -8.57 -14.85 -26.14
C LEU A 237 -9.81 -15.67 -26.52
N ALA A 238 -10.20 -15.67 -27.80
CA ALA A 238 -11.38 -16.38 -28.30
C ALA A 238 -11.28 -17.91 -28.19
N TRP A 239 -10.07 -18.46 -28.32
CA TRP A 239 -9.84 -19.89 -28.08
C TRP A 239 -9.89 -20.27 -26.60
N GLY A 240 -9.75 -19.29 -25.71
CA GLY A 240 -9.73 -19.48 -24.27
C GLY A 240 -8.37 -19.96 -23.73
N PRO A 241 -8.22 -19.98 -22.40
CA PRO A 241 -7.02 -20.50 -21.75
C PRO A 241 -6.97 -22.03 -21.81
N ASP A 242 -5.78 -22.60 -21.62
CA ASP A 242 -5.62 -24.01 -21.30
C ASP A 242 -6.36 -24.32 -19.98
N LYS A 243 -7.21 -25.34 -20.02
CA LYS A 243 -7.97 -25.79 -18.84
C LYS A 243 -7.04 -26.30 -17.73
N ARG A 244 -5.82 -26.72 -18.08
CA ARG A 244 -4.75 -27.02 -17.11
C ARG A 244 -4.06 -25.72 -16.70
N ALA A 245 -4.33 -25.29 -15.47
CA ALA A 245 -3.72 -24.10 -14.92
C ALA A 245 -2.54 -24.44 -13.99
N THR A 246 -1.60 -23.50 -13.85
CA THR A 246 -0.49 -23.64 -12.91
C THR A 246 -0.76 -22.84 -11.65
N HIS A 247 -0.77 -23.50 -10.51
CA HIS A 247 -1.06 -22.93 -9.20
C HIS A 247 0.22 -22.59 -8.46
N TYR A 248 0.25 -21.43 -7.81
CA TYR A 248 1.40 -20.95 -7.05
C TYR A 248 1.03 -20.59 -5.62
N PRO A 249 1.91 -20.82 -4.64
CA PRO A 249 1.64 -20.44 -3.26
C PRO A 249 1.92 -18.95 -2.99
N CYS A 250 2.71 -18.27 -3.83
CA CYS A 250 3.12 -16.89 -3.66
C CYS A 250 3.21 -16.15 -5.01
N TYR A 251 2.90 -14.86 -5.01
CA TYR A 251 3.10 -13.97 -6.17
C TYR A 251 3.45 -12.57 -5.70
N ASN A 252 4.52 -12.01 -6.24
CA ASN A 252 4.91 -10.62 -6.00
C ASN A 252 4.44 -9.77 -7.17
N VAL A 253 3.70 -8.70 -6.92
CA VAL A 253 3.20 -7.76 -7.94
C VAL A 253 2.86 -6.43 -7.30
N ASN A 254 3.09 -5.32 -8.01
CA ASN A 254 2.86 -3.95 -7.55
C ASN A 254 3.54 -3.63 -6.21
N GLY A 255 4.75 -4.15 -5.99
CA GLY A 255 5.52 -4.02 -4.74
C GLY A 255 4.98 -4.84 -3.57
N PHE A 256 3.86 -5.56 -3.75
CA PHE A 256 3.26 -6.43 -2.75
C PHE A 256 3.72 -7.87 -2.87
N ARG A 257 3.71 -8.58 -1.75
CA ARG A 257 3.96 -10.03 -1.69
C ARG A 257 2.70 -10.74 -1.25
N PHE A 258 1.97 -11.31 -2.20
CA PHE A 258 0.77 -12.09 -1.92
C PHE A 258 1.10 -13.56 -1.64
N ARG A 259 0.29 -14.18 -0.77
CA ARG A 259 0.33 -15.61 -0.45
C ARG A 259 -1.06 -16.20 -0.47
N THR A 260 -1.18 -17.47 -0.81
CA THR A 260 -2.44 -18.19 -0.57
C THR A 260 -2.68 -18.33 0.93
N LYS A 261 -3.95 -18.33 1.35
CA LYS A 261 -4.39 -18.54 2.74
C LYS A 261 -3.72 -19.77 3.36
N GLN A 262 -3.63 -20.87 2.60
CA GLN A 262 -2.95 -22.09 3.04
C GLN A 262 -1.46 -21.86 3.32
N ARG A 263 -0.76 -21.11 2.47
CA ARG A 263 0.67 -20.82 2.65
C ARG A 263 0.94 -19.84 3.78
N ASP A 264 -0.01 -18.94 4.00
CA ASP A 264 0.02 -17.89 5.01
C ASP A 264 -0.33 -18.42 6.41
N ASP A 265 -1.01 -19.57 6.49
CA ASP A 265 -1.34 -20.22 7.75
C ASP A 265 -0.08 -20.59 8.55
N GLY A 266 -0.17 -20.42 9.87
CA GLY A 266 0.96 -20.58 10.79
C GLY A 266 2.09 -19.54 10.65
N LYS A 267 2.01 -18.57 9.73
CA LYS A 267 3.01 -17.49 9.62
C LYS A 267 2.74 -16.37 10.62
N LYS A 268 3.81 -15.63 10.97
CA LYS A 268 3.76 -14.44 11.83
C LYS A 268 3.21 -13.19 11.11
N THR A 269 3.25 -13.20 9.77
CA THR A 269 2.71 -12.14 8.91
C THR A 269 1.40 -12.60 8.27
N GLN A 270 0.59 -11.65 7.80
CA GLN A 270 -0.60 -11.95 6.99
C GLN A 270 -0.48 -11.30 5.61
N ASN A 271 -0.33 -12.13 4.58
CA ASN A 271 -0.11 -11.71 3.19
C ASN A 271 -1.18 -12.26 2.23
N SER A 272 -2.20 -12.93 2.75
CA SER A 272 -3.32 -13.49 1.99
C SER A 272 -4.51 -12.54 1.85
N GLY A 273 -4.52 -11.42 2.56
CA GLY A 273 -5.60 -10.44 2.45
C GLY A 273 -5.48 -9.60 1.18
N VAL A 274 -6.62 -9.44 0.51
CA VAL A 274 -6.75 -8.70 -0.74
C VAL A 274 -7.87 -7.68 -0.63
N MET A 275 -7.64 -6.54 -1.25
CA MET A 275 -8.61 -5.47 -1.45
C MET A 275 -8.63 -5.09 -2.92
N VAL A 276 -9.81 -4.81 -3.44
CA VAL A 276 -10.03 -4.33 -4.80
C VAL A 276 -10.93 -3.11 -4.70
N ARG A 277 -10.56 -2.03 -5.39
CA ARG A 277 -11.42 -0.84 -5.47
C ARG A 277 -12.52 -1.14 -6.49
N GLY A 278 -13.78 -1.07 -6.06
CA GLY A 278 -14.91 -1.20 -6.95
C GLY A 278 -15.11 0.08 -7.77
N GLU A 279 -15.55 -0.10 -9.01
CA GLU A 279 -15.84 0.99 -9.94
C GLU A 279 -17.16 1.70 -9.58
N TYR A 280 -18.13 0.94 -9.07
CA TYR A 280 -19.44 1.45 -8.68
C TYR A 280 -19.46 1.91 -7.21
N GLN A 281 -19.94 3.13 -6.99
CA GLN A 281 -20.10 3.75 -5.67
C GLN A 281 -18.81 3.87 -4.83
N ASN A 282 -17.63 3.71 -5.47
CA ASN A 282 -16.32 3.75 -4.83
C ASN A 282 -16.17 2.75 -3.66
N MET A 283 -16.95 1.67 -3.70
CA MET A 283 -16.99 0.67 -2.64
C MET A 283 -15.88 -0.35 -2.86
N SER A 284 -15.08 -0.61 -1.82
CA SER A 284 -13.99 -1.58 -1.92
C SER A 284 -14.45 -2.99 -1.55
N TYR A 285 -14.00 -3.98 -2.30
CA TYR A 285 -14.20 -5.39 -2.02
C TYR A 285 -13.00 -5.95 -1.27
N TYR A 286 -13.25 -6.87 -0.35
CA TYR A 286 -12.24 -7.39 0.56
C TYR A 286 -12.35 -8.90 0.68
N GLY A 287 -11.22 -9.59 0.67
CA GLY A 287 -11.24 -11.04 0.69
C GLY A 287 -9.91 -11.66 1.12
N LEU A 288 -9.89 -12.99 1.08
CA LEU A 288 -8.69 -13.79 1.28
C LEU A 288 -8.37 -14.57 0.02
N ILE A 289 -7.11 -14.54 -0.41
CA ILE A 289 -6.63 -15.33 -1.55
C ILE A 289 -6.62 -16.80 -1.15
N THR A 290 -7.45 -17.62 -1.81
CA THR A 290 -7.46 -19.07 -1.64
C THR A 290 -6.49 -19.76 -2.58
N ASP A 291 -6.35 -19.24 -3.80
CA ASP A 291 -5.46 -19.79 -4.83
C ASP A 291 -4.88 -18.69 -5.74
N ILE A 292 -3.70 -18.94 -6.30
CA ILE A 292 -3.06 -18.05 -7.28
C ILE A 292 -2.82 -18.86 -8.54
N ILE A 293 -3.47 -18.48 -9.63
CA ILE A 293 -3.62 -19.31 -10.82
C ILE A 293 -3.00 -18.58 -12.01
N LYS A 294 -2.05 -19.24 -12.67
CA LYS A 294 -1.49 -18.83 -13.96
C LYS A 294 -2.24 -19.56 -15.07
N LEU A 295 -3.07 -18.82 -15.80
CA LEU A 295 -3.80 -19.27 -16.99
C LEU A 295 -2.94 -19.10 -18.22
N ARG A 296 -2.65 -20.19 -18.93
CA ARG A 296 -1.87 -20.13 -20.18
C ARG A 296 -2.80 -19.98 -21.36
N TYR A 297 -2.43 -19.10 -22.28
CA TYR A 297 -3.08 -18.91 -23.57
C TYR A 297 -2.13 -19.32 -24.70
N THR A 298 -2.64 -19.33 -25.93
CA THR A 298 -1.80 -19.61 -27.11
C THR A 298 -0.67 -18.58 -27.27
N LYS A 299 0.36 -18.90 -28.06
CA LYS A 299 1.49 -17.99 -28.36
C LYS A 299 2.28 -17.50 -27.13
N GLY A 300 2.31 -18.32 -26.07
CA GLY A 300 3.08 -18.03 -24.85
C GLY A 300 2.51 -16.88 -24.01
N ASN A 301 1.27 -16.48 -24.27
CA ASN A 301 0.52 -15.54 -23.46
C ASN A 301 0.06 -16.24 -22.16
N PHE A 302 -0.04 -15.48 -21.07
CA PHE A 302 -0.64 -15.96 -19.83
C PHE A 302 -1.21 -14.80 -19.04
N VAL A 303 -2.15 -15.11 -18.15
CA VAL A 303 -2.75 -14.18 -17.18
C VAL A 303 -2.61 -14.80 -15.79
N VAL A 304 -2.37 -13.97 -14.77
CA VAL A 304 -2.34 -14.40 -13.37
C VAL A 304 -3.57 -13.87 -12.66
N LEU A 305 -4.39 -14.78 -12.11
CA LEU A 305 -5.57 -14.46 -11.34
C LEU A 305 -5.41 -14.89 -9.89
N PHE A 306 -6.01 -14.13 -8.98
CA PHE A 306 -6.24 -14.57 -7.62
C PHE A 306 -7.65 -15.11 -7.50
N LYS A 307 -7.80 -16.31 -6.96
CA LYS A 307 -9.07 -16.84 -6.48
C LYS A 307 -9.26 -16.38 -5.04
N CYS A 308 -10.40 -15.81 -4.72
CA CYS A 308 -10.63 -15.11 -3.46
C CYS A 308 -11.96 -15.50 -2.81
N ASP A 309 -11.93 -15.63 -1.48
CA ASP A 309 -13.13 -15.73 -0.66
C ASP A 309 -13.55 -14.33 -0.19
N TRP A 310 -14.42 -13.68 -0.96
CA TRP A 310 -14.91 -12.32 -0.70
C TRP A 310 -15.81 -12.24 0.54
N TYR A 311 -15.62 -11.19 1.34
CA TYR A 311 -16.47 -10.86 2.47
C TYR A 311 -17.69 -10.03 2.03
N ASP A 312 -18.79 -10.18 2.77
CA ASP A 312 -20.04 -9.45 2.49
C ASP A 312 -19.84 -7.93 2.68
N VAL A 313 -20.06 -7.17 1.61
CA VAL A 313 -20.02 -5.70 1.60
C VAL A 313 -21.37 -5.11 1.17
N ALA A 314 -22.45 -5.90 1.10
CA ALA A 314 -23.72 -5.45 0.53
C ALA A 314 -24.46 -4.44 1.43
N GLN A 315 -24.37 -4.60 2.75
CA GLN A 315 -25.11 -3.77 3.71
C GLN A 315 -24.24 -3.32 4.88
N GLU A 316 -24.26 -2.00 5.14
CA GLU A 316 -23.60 -1.39 6.30
C GLU A 316 -24.26 -1.86 7.61
N GLY A 317 -23.45 -2.05 8.65
CA GLY A 317 -23.89 -2.58 9.94
C GLY A 317 -23.90 -4.12 10.00
N ILE A 318 -24.00 -4.79 8.84
CA ILE A 318 -24.12 -6.26 8.76
C ILE A 318 -22.85 -6.90 8.18
N GLY A 319 -22.47 -6.52 6.96
CA GLY A 319 -21.28 -7.03 6.27
C GLY A 319 -20.03 -6.18 6.56
N TYR A 320 -20.19 -4.86 6.56
CA TYR A 320 -19.14 -3.91 6.88
C TYR A 320 -19.66 -2.78 7.78
N LYS A 321 -18.76 -2.04 8.43
CA LYS A 321 -19.04 -0.87 9.27
C LYS A 321 -17.99 0.19 9.04
N LEU A 322 -18.39 1.45 9.00
CA LEU A 322 -17.48 2.59 9.06
C LEU A 322 -17.51 3.20 10.45
N ASP A 323 -16.34 3.50 11.00
CA ASP A 323 -16.25 4.28 12.22
C ASP A 323 -16.28 5.80 11.93
N ARG A 324 -16.35 6.61 12.99
CA ARG A 324 -16.34 8.08 12.91
C ARG A 324 -15.07 8.68 12.29
N HIS A 325 -14.02 7.88 12.10
CA HIS A 325 -12.74 8.26 11.53
C HIS A 325 -12.56 7.72 10.10
N GLY A 326 -13.59 7.06 9.53
CA GLY A 326 -13.54 6.48 8.19
C GLY A 326 -12.81 5.13 8.12
N ILE A 327 -12.57 4.47 9.26
CA ILE A 327 -11.93 3.16 9.30
C ILE A 327 -12.97 2.07 9.04
N THR A 328 -12.71 1.25 8.02
CA THR A 328 -13.59 0.13 7.64
C THR A 328 -13.34 -1.10 8.52
N SER A 329 -14.41 -1.63 9.10
CA SER A 329 -14.44 -2.94 9.76
C SER A 329 -15.31 -3.91 8.98
N ILE A 330 -14.89 -5.16 8.86
CA ILE A 330 -15.59 -6.20 8.10
C ILE A 330 -15.96 -7.36 8.98
N ASN A 331 -17.16 -7.88 8.76
CA ASN A 331 -17.62 -9.09 9.37
C ASN A 331 -17.05 -10.32 8.64
N ARG A 332 -16.07 -10.98 9.26
CA ARG A 332 -15.35 -12.11 8.66
C ARG A 332 -16.14 -13.42 8.68
N THR A 333 -17.29 -13.46 9.36
CA THR A 333 -18.18 -14.62 9.38
C THR A 333 -19.11 -14.67 8.17
N ARG A 334 -19.30 -13.55 7.47
CA ARG A 334 -20.18 -13.44 6.31
C ARG A 334 -19.37 -13.42 5.02
N LYS A 335 -19.85 -14.17 4.03
CA LYS A 335 -19.26 -14.22 2.69
C LYS A 335 -20.17 -13.57 1.69
N LEU A 336 -19.58 -12.88 0.71
CA LEU A 336 -20.31 -12.33 -0.42
C LEU A 336 -20.84 -13.50 -1.26
N ASN A 337 -22.14 -13.50 -1.51
CA ASN A 337 -22.74 -14.46 -2.42
C ASN A 337 -22.47 -14.02 -3.87
N THR A 338 -21.30 -14.38 -4.40
CA THR A 338 -20.87 -14.04 -5.75
C THR A 338 -20.43 -15.28 -6.53
N GLN A 339 -20.66 -15.26 -7.84
CA GLN A 339 -20.13 -16.23 -8.80
C GLN A 339 -18.82 -15.77 -9.46
N GLU A 340 -18.26 -14.66 -8.98
CA GLU A 340 -17.04 -14.03 -9.48
C GLU A 340 -15.93 -14.09 -8.41
N PRO A 341 -15.30 -15.26 -8.21
CA PRO A 341 -14.27 -15.42 -7.19
C PRO A 341 -12.90 -14.91 -7.65
N PHE A 342 -12.75 -14.47 -8.91
CA PHE A 342 -11.47 -14.13 -9.50
C PHE A 342 -11.23 -12.63 -9.54
N VAL A 343 -9.97 -12.25 -9.40
CA VAL A 343 -9.48 -10.89 -9.69
C VAL A 343 -8.14 -10.94 -10.41
N LEU A 344 -7.86 -9.99 -11.30
CA LEU A 344 -6.53 -9.85 -11.89
C LEU A 344 -5.54 -9.50 -10.79
N ALA A 345 -4.42 -10.21 -10.74
CA ALA A 345 -3.43 -9.95 -9.72
C ALA A 345 -2.84 -8.52 -9.80
N SER A 346 -2.90 -7.87 -10.97
CA SER A 346 -2.51 -6.47 -11.16
C SER A 346 -3.49 -5.44 -10.59
N GLN A 347 -4.77 -5.81 -10.36
CA GLN A 347 -5.78 -4.94 -9.75
C GLN A 347 -5.81 -5.08 -8.22
N ALA A 348 -5.20 -6.14 -7.69
CA ALA A 348 -5.21 -6.46 -6.28
C ALA A 348 -4.29 -5.53 -5.45
N ILE A 349 -4.83 -5.03 -4.34
CA ILE A 349 -4.10 -4.31 -3.31
C ILE A 349 -3.98 -5.22 -2.09
N GLN A 350 -2.82 -5.24 -1.44
CA GLN A 350 -2.65 -6.03 -0.23
C GLN A 350 -3.33 -5.34 0.96
N ALA A 351 -4.16 -6.11 1.68
CA ALA A 351 -4.76 -5.67 2.92
C ALA A 351 -4.49 -6.69 4.03
N TYR A 352 -4.49 -6.23 5.28
CA TYR A 352 -4.51 -7.13 6.42
C TYR A 352 -5.66 -6.82 7.38
N TYR A 353 -6.00 -7.81 8.20
CA TYR A 353 -7.22 -7.85 9.00
C TYR A 353 -6.84 -7.96 10.47
N VAL A 354 -7.28 -7.00 11.26
CA VAL A 354 -7.01 -6.93 12.70
C VAL A 354 -8.30 -7.21 13.44
N ASN A 355 -8.35 -8.33 14.16
CA ASN A 355 -9.54 -8.72 14.91
C ASN A 355 -9.88 -7.67 15.98
N CYS A 356 -11.17 -7.33 16.08
CA CYS A 356 -11.69 -6.47 17.12
C CYS A 356 -11.68 -7.23 18.47
N ILE A 357 -11.18 -6.57 19.53
CA ILE A 357 -11.05 -7.19 20.86
C ILE A 357 -12.42 -7.50 21.47
N LYS A 358 -13.42 -6.63 21.23
CA LYS A 358 -14.77 -6.76 21.80
C LYS A 358 -15.66 -7.76 21.05
N ASP A 359 -15.44 -7.92 19.75
CA ASP A 359 -16.27 -8.74 18.88
C ASP A 359 -15.39 -9.38 17.81
N LEU A 360 -15.10 -10.67 17.99
CA LEU A 360 -14.21 -11.44 17.12
C LEU A 360 -14.80 -11.67 15.72
N ALA A 361 -16.10 -11.47 15.52
CA ALA A 361 -16.70 -11.52 14.18
C ALA A 361 -16.21 -10.38 13.30
N TRP A 362 -15.84 -9.24 13.90
CA TRP A 362 -15.40 -8.04 13.20
C TRP A 362 -13.89 -7.92 13.17
N SER A 363 -13.38 -7.43 12.05
CA SER A 363 -11.97 -7.07 11.92
C SER A 363 -11.82 -5.76 11.18
N VAL A 364 -10.97 -4.89 11.71
CA VAL A 364 -10.54 -3.69 11.02
C VAL A 364 -9.69 -4.10 9.83
N VAL A 365 -9.97 -3.52 8.66
CA VAL A 365 -9.16 -3.71 7.47
C VAL A 365 -8.17 -2.58 7.35
N ILE A 366 -6.92 -2.93 7.08
CA ILE A 366 -5.87 -1.95 6.86
C ILE A 366 -5.28 -2.20 5.48
N GLU A 367 -5.43 -1.19 4.60
CA GLU A 367 -4.76 -1.14 3.30
C GLU A 367 -3.25 -1.04 3.53
N THR A 368 -2.49 -1.91 2.86
CA THR A 368 -1.03 -1.86 2.90
C THR A 368 -0.54 -0.92 1.81
N LYS A 369 0.35 0.02 2.17
CA LYS A 369 1.11 0.77 1.16
C LYS A 369 2.31 -0.07 0.69
N PRO A 370 2.58 -0.13 -0.63
CA PRO A 370 3.75 -0.84 -1.12
C PRO A 370 5.01 -0.16 -0.57
N ARG A 371 6.01 -0.95 -0.18
CA ARG A 371 7.25 -0.42 0.37
C ARG A 371 7.92 0.50 -0.67
N ASN A 372 8.28 1.71 -0.25
CA ASN A 372 9.02 2.73 -1.01
C ASN A 372 8.21 3.55 -2.03
N LEU A 373 6.89 3.38 -2.13
CA LEU A 373 6.04 4.36 -2.83
C LEU A 373 5.65 5.45 -1.83
N TYR A 374 6.46 6.51 -1.75
CA TYR A 374 6.04 7.73 -1.06
C TYR A 374 5.04 8.43 -1.98
N ASP A 375 3.83 8.73 -1.48
CA ASP A 375 2.97 9.76 -2.07
C ASP A 375 3.71 11.10 -1.88
N MET A 376 4.69 11.38 -2.74
CA MET A 376 5.20 12.72 -2.91
C MET A 376 4.12 13.43 -3.75
N PRO A 377 3.34 14.36 -3.18
CA PRO A 377 2.45 15.17 -4.00
C PRO A 377 3.28 15.80 -5.11
N ALA A 378 2.79 15.73 -6.36
CA ALA A 378 3.52 16.20 -7.54
C ALA A 378 3.80 17.72 -7.53
N ASN A 379 3.27 18.44 -6.55
CA ASN A 379 3.48 19.86 -6.31
C ASN A 379 3.53 20.12 -4.80
N GLU A 380 4.69 19.94 -4.20
CA GLU A 380 5.12 20.81 -3.10
C GLU A 380 6.44 21.42 -3.55
N GLU A 381 6.49 22.75 -3.57
CA GLU A 381 7.64 23.57 -3.94
C GLU A 381 8.93 22.97 -3.37
N GLU A 382 9.99 23.01 -4.17
CA GLU A 382 11.31 22.50 -3.80
C GLU A 382 11.67 22.94 -2.38
N PRO A 383 12.21 22.03 -1.55
CA PRO A 383 12.48 22.33 -0.15
C PRO A 383 13.42 23.54 -0.03
N TYR A 384 13.02 24.48 0.83
CA TYR A 384 13.65 25.75 1.27
C TYR A 384 15.18 25.75 1.51
N GLN A 385 15.88 24.62 1.39
CA GLN A 385 17.30 24.50 1.70
C GLN A 385 18.23 24.98 0.57
N GLU A 386 17.75 25.13 -0.67
CA GLU A 386 18.61 25.69 -1.74
C GLU A 386 18.75 27.23 -1.66
N GLU A 387 17.79 27.95 -1.09
CA GLU A 387 17.89 29.41 -0.93
C GLU A 387 18.88 29.86 0.17
N GLU A 388 19.16 29.03 1.18
CA GLU A 388 20.20 29.34 2.16
C GLU A 388 21.61 29.13 1.57
N VAL A 389 21.81 28.13 0.72
CA VAL A 389 23.12 27.90 0.07
C VAL A 389 23.45 29.04 -0.91
N GLN A 390 22.46 29.60 -1.60
CA GLN A 390 22.67 30.79 -2.43
C GLN A 390 22.90 32.08 -1.62
N ARG A 391 22.28 32.22 -0.44
CA ARG A 391 22.53 33.37 0.47
C ARG A 391 23.89 33.31 1.17
N PHE A 392 24.43 32.12 1.45
CA PHE A 392 25.79 31.99 1.99
C PHE A 392 26.87 32.23 0.91
N ASN A 393 26.64 31.79 -0.33
CA ASN A 393 27.61 32.01 -1.42
C ASN A 393 27.67 33.46 -1.94
N THR A 394 26.70 34.30 -1.61
CA THR A 394 26.68 35.73 -2.01
C THR A 394 27.28 36.66 -0.97
N HIS A 395 27.46 36.22 0.28
CA HIS A 395 28.10 37.03 1.33
C HIS A 395 29.61 36.81 1.47
N ASP A 396 30.17 35.73 0.90
CA ASP A 396 31.63 35.53 0.84
C ASP A 396 32.27 36.12 -0.44
N ALA A 397 31.46 36.63 -1.38
CA ALA A 397 31.93 37.26 -2.62
C ALA A 397 32.00 38.80 -2.55
N GLU A 398 31.43 39.44 -1.52
CA GLU A 398 31.42 40.90 -1.35
C GLU A 398 32.33 41.39 -0.21
N ALA A 399 33.21 40.53 0.33
CA ALA A 399 34.13 40.87 1.42
C ALA A 399 35.62 40.82 1.05
N ASN A 400 35.97 40.72 -0.25
CA ASN A 400 37.36 40.63 -0.73
C ASN A 400 37.67 41.57 -1.92
N GLU A 401 37.07 42.76 -1.96
CA GLU A 401 37.50 43.84 -2.85
C GLU A 401 37.34 45.19 -2.12
N GLU A 402 38.24 45.51 -1.20
CA GLU A 402 38.60 46.87 -0.78
C GLU A 402 39.61 46.76 0.37
N ASP A 403 40.90 46.65 0.04
CA ASP A 403 42.04 47.22 0.79
C ASP A 403 43.35 46.75 0.14
N ASP A 404 43.67 47.33 -1.02
CA ASP A 404 45.02 47.29 -1.58
C ASP A 404 45.25 48.58 -2.40
N GLU A 405 45.42 49.72 -1.70
CA GLU A 405 46.13 50.93 -2.17
C GLU A 405 46.11 52.03 -1.07
N MET A 406 47.15 52.10 -0.23
CA MET A 406 48.06 53.25 -0.07
C MET A 406 48.95 53.14 1.18
N TYR A 407 50.26 53.15 0.91
CA TYR A 407 51.45 53.32 1.77
C TYR A 407 52.03 52.11 2.51
#